data_AF-A0A364H0P2-F1
#
_entry.id   AF-A0A364H0P2-F1
#
_cell.length_a   1.000
_cell.length_b   1.000
_cell.length_c   1.000
_cell.angle_alpha   90.00
_cell.angle_beta   90.00
_cell.angle_gamma   90.00
#
_symmetry.space_group_name_H-M   'P 1'
#
loop_
_entity.id
_entity.type
_entity.pdbx_description
1 polymer ?
#
loop_
_entity_poly.entity_id
_entity_poly.type
_entity_poly.pdbx_seq_one_letter_code
_entity_poly.pdbx_strand_id
1 'polypeptide(L)'
;MKRFACLAAAFWILGARAEPVPDDVAAKCTDSASAFSFAATFRDTGISPQDTLTRMKAPAFRRGFPDGALKEIINLVYFDPVLSRWPADRVYSAVARDCMAPQKQFAPLQ
;
A
#
# COMPACT_ATOMS: atom_id res chain seq x y z
N MET A 1 -24.57 45.80 16.39
CA MET A 1 -23.22 45.30 16.04
C MET A 1 -22.89 44.09 16.91
N LYS A 2 -22.80 42.88 16.34
CA LYS A 2 -22.08 41.70 16.89
C LYS A 2 -22.23 40.53 15.92
N ARG A 3 -21.42 40.56 14.85
CA ARG A 3 -21.30 39.50 13.83
C ARG A 3 -19.87 38.96 13.82
N PHE A 4 -19.34 38.42 14.92
CA PHE A 4 -17.96 37.90 14.91
C PHE A 4 -17.75 36.79 15.94
N ALA A 5 -18.54 35.70 15.86
CA ALA A 5 -18.33 34.52 16.71
C ALA A 5 -18.32 33.18 15.95
N CYS A 6 -18.35 33.17 14.61
CA CYS A 6 -18.33 31.94 13.81
C CYS A 6 -17.05 31.72 12.99
N LEU A 7 -16.07 32.62 13.03
CA LEU A 7 -14.87 32.51 12.19
C LEU A 7 -13.66 31.83 12.85
N ALA A 8 -13.70 31.56 14.16
CA ALA A 8 -12.57 30.94 14.85
C ALA A 8 -12.48 29.41 14.67
N ALA A 9 -13.59 28.73 14.33
CA ALA A 9 -13.61 27.28 14.13
C ALA A 9 -13.13 26.86 12.72
N ALA A 10 -13.12 27.78 11.75
CA ALA A 10 -12.76 27.46 10.37
C ALA A 10 -11.24 27.28 10.15
N PHE A 11 -10.39 27.79 11.05
CA PHE A 11 -8.94 27.75 10.88
C PHE A 11 -8.26 26.52 11.48
N TRP A 12 -8.94 25.77 12.35
CA TRP A 12 -8.41 24.51 12.90
C TRP A 12 -8.62 23.30 11.98
N ILE A 13 -9.57 23.37 11.05
CA ILE A 13 -9.89 22.26 10.14
C ILE A 13 -8.89 22.15 8.97
N LEU A 14 -8.14 23.22 8.68
CA LEU A 14 -7.16 23.27 7.58
C LEU A 14 -5.73 22.88 7.99
N GLY A 15 -5.49 22.60 9.28
CA GLY A 15 -4.15 22.49 9.86
C GLY A 15 -3.69 21.09 10.24
N ALA A 16 -4.53 20.05 10.10
CA ALA A 16 -4.09 18.67 10.32
C ALA A 16 -3.27 18.18 9.11
N ARG A 17 -2.10 18.79 8.88
CA ARG A 17 -1.08 18.17 8.05
C ARG A 17 -0.74 16.85 8.73
N ALA A 18 -1.06 15.75 8.06
CA ALA A 18 -0.49 14.46 8.41
C ALA A 18 1.03 14.65 8.52
N GLU A 19 1.60 14.24 9.65
CA GLU A 19 3.03 14.29 9.87
C GLU A 19 3.72 13.58 8.69
N PRO A 20 4.79 14.14 8.12
CA PRO A 20 5.46 13.52 6.97
C PRO A 20 5.91 12.12 7.35
N VAL A 21 5.61 11.15 6.49
CA VAL A 21 6.07 9.77 6.65
C VAL A 21 7.59 9.77 6.60
N PRO A 22 8.30 9.16 7.58
CA PRO A 22 9.75 9.07 7.54
C PRO A 22 10.24 8.43 6.23
N ASP A 23 11.33 8.94 5.66
CA ASP A 23 11.83 8.49 4.34
C ASP A 23 12.12 6.98 4.29
N ASP A 24 12.59 6.40 5.40
CA ASP A 24 12.87 4.96 5.49
C ASP A 24 11.58 4.12 5.48
N VAL A 25 10.51 4.62 6.10
CA VAL A 25 9.18 4.01 6.07
C VAL A 25 8.60 4.13 4.66
N ALA A 26 8.71 5.30 4.05
CA ALA A 26 8.25 5.53 2.68
C ALA A 26 8.95 4.56 1.70
N ALA A 27 10.27 4.42 1.79
CA ALA A 27 11.05 3.49 0.96
C ALA A 27 10.60 2.03 1.13
N LYS A 28 10.45 1.55 2.37
CA LYS A 28 9.96 0.19 2.65
C LYS A 28 8.54 -0.04 2.11
N CYS A 29 7.66 0.95 2.23
CA CYS A 29 6.32 0.88 1.69
C CYS A 29 6.31 0.85 0.16
N THR A 30 7.17 1.63 -0.50
CA THR A 30 7.30 1.60 -1.97
C THR A 30 7.90 0.29 -2.47
N ASP A 31 8.85 -0.29 -1.74
CA ASP A 31 9.44 -1.60 -2.08
C ASP A 31 8.39 -2.71 -1.96
N SER A 32 7.62 -2.71 -0.88
CA SER A 32 6.51 -3.66 -0.68
C SER A 32 5.44 -3.51 -1.77
N ALA A 33 4.99 -2.28 -2.03
CA ALA A 33 4.02 -1.99 -3.07
C ALA A 33 4.52 -2.43 -4.46
N SER A 34 5.80 -2.24 -4.74
CA SER A 34 6.44 -2.73 -5.97
C SER A 34 6.39 -4.25 -6.06
N ALA A 35 6.75 -4.97 -5.00
CA ALA A 35 6.69 -6.44 -5.00
C ALA A 35 5.28 -6.98 -5.26
N PHE A 36 4.26 -6.41 -4.62
CA PHE A 36 2.86 -6.72 -4.89
C PHE A 36 2.47 -6.41 -6.34
N SER A 37 2.86 -5.24 -6.85
CA SER A 37 2.61 -4.83 -8.23
C SER A 37 3.26 -5.77 -9.24
N PHE A 38 4.49 -6.23 -9.00
CA PHE A 38 5.17 -7.16 -9.89
C PHE A 38 4.51 -8.54 -9.92
N ALA A 39 4.14 -9.06 -8.74
CA ALA A 39 3.34 -10.29 -8.67
C ALA A 39 2.03 -10.14 -9.46
N ALA A 40 1.37 -8.97 -9.37
CA ALA A 40 0.13 -8.68 -10.07
C ALA A 40 0.33 -8.59 -11.58
N THR A 41 1.40 -7.94 -12.06
CA THR A 41 1.78 -7.92 -13.47
C THR A 41 2.00 -9.33 -14.02
N PHE A 42 2.67 -10.20 -13.26
CA PHE A 42 2.86 -11.59 -13.70
C PHE A 42 1.53 -12.36 -13.77
N ARG A 43 0.65 -12.17 -12.78
CA ARG A 43 -0.71 -12.75 -12.80
C ARG A 43 -1.51 -12.25 -14.02
N ASP A 44 -1.49 -10.95 -14.26
CA ASP A 44 -2.25 -10.30 -15.35
C ASP A 44 -1.77 -10.74 -16.73
N THR A 45 -0.52 -11.21 -16.83
CA THR A 45 0.06 -11.80 -18.06
C THR A 45 -0.11 -13.32 -18.13
N GLY A 46 -0.87 -13.93 -17.22
CA GLY A 46 -1.21 -15.35 -17.23
C GLY A 46 -0.11 -16.28 -16.73
N ILE A 47 0.89 -15.76 -16.03
CA ILE A 47 1.96 -16.58 -15.44
C ILE A 47 1.43 -17.27 -14.19
N SER A 48 1.86 -18.50 -13.95
CA SER A 48 1.45 -19.24 -12.75
C SER A 48 2.06 -18.63 -11.47
N PRO A 49 1.48 -18.83 -10.29
CA PRO A 49 2.08 -18.37 -9.04
C PRO A 49 3.44 -19.04 -8.75
N GLN A 50 3.65 -20.29 -9.19
CA GLN A 50 4.93 -21.00 -9.05
C GLN A 50 6.03 -20.40 -9.93
N ASP A 51 5.69 -20.06 -11.18
CA ASP A 51 6.62 -19.40 -12.10
C ASP A 51 6.89 -17.96 -11.67
N THR A 52 5.88 -17.28 -11.12
CA THR A 52 6.03 -15.95 -10.52
C THR A 52 7.02 -15.97 -9.36
N LEU A 53 6.93 -16.95 -8.46
CA LEU A 53 7.89 -17.12 -7.37
C LEU A 53 9.30 -17.32 -7.91
N THR A 54 9.46 -18.14 -8.95
CA THR A 54 10.75 -18.38 -9.61
C THR A 54 11.32 -17.09 -10.20
N ARG A 55 10.49 -16.28 -10.88
CA ARG A 55 10.89 -15.00 -11.46
C ARG A 55 11.25 -13.96 -10.41
N MET A 56 10.45 -13.84 -9.36
CA MET A 56 10.69 -12.88 -8.26
C MET A 56 11.87 -13.28 -7.36
N LYS A 57 12.30 -14.55 -7.40
CA LYS A 57 13.54 -15.00 -6.77
C LYS A 57 14.81 -14.61 -7.54
N ALA A 58 14.69 -14.19 -8.80
CA ALA A 58 15.84 -13.78 -9.59
C ALA A 58 16.59 -12.62 -8.89
N PRO A 59 17.93 -12.54 -9.00
CA PRO A 59 18.73 -11.51 -8.32
C PRO A 59 18.28 -10.07 -8.59
N ALA A 60 17.65 -9.83 -9.75
CA ALA A 60 17.09 -8.53 -10.11
C ALA A 60 15.91 -8.10 -9.20
N PHE A 61 15.16 -9.06 -8.65
CA PHE A 61 13.99 -8.84 -7.79
C PHE A 61 14.26 -9.10 -6.31
N ARG A 62 15.25 -9.93 -6.00
CA ARG A 62 15.49 -10.44 -4.64
C ARG A 62 16.03 -9.40 -3.64
N ARG A 63 16.20 -8.12 -4.02
CA ARG A 63 16.72 -7.10 -3.11
C ARG A 63 15.68 -6.78 -2.03
N GLY A 64 15.76 -7.49 -0.89
CA GLY A 64 15.12 -7.10 0.36
C GLY A 64 14.01 -8.02 0.88
N PHE A 65 13.52 -8.99 0.10
CA PHE A 65 12.43 -9.87 0.55
C PHE A 65 12.89 -11.29 0.86
N PRO A 66 12.61 -11.82 2.06
CA PRO A 66 12.84 -13.24 2.35
C PRO A 66 11.88 -14.11 1.53
N ASP A 67 12.29 -15.35 1.23
CA ASP A 67 11.51 -16.31 0.44
C ASP A 67 10.09 -16.51 0.99
N GLY A 68 9.89 -16.45 2.31
CA GLY A 68 8.58 -16.55 2.95
C GLY A 68 7.66 -15.37 2.60
N ALA A 69 8.19 -14.14 2.64
CA ALA A 69 7.43 -12.95 2.29
C ALA A 69 7.04 -12.94 0.81
N LEU A 70 7.94 -13.37 -0.09
CA LEU A 70 7.60 -13.48 -1.52
C LEU A 70 6.44 -14.46 -1.75
N LYS A 71 6.44 -15.61 -1.09
CA LYS A 71 5.33 -16.57 -1.17
C LYS A 71 4.03 -15.97 -0.66
N GLU A 72 4.06 -15.25 0.45
CA GLU A 72 2.89 -14.59 1.02
C GLU A 72 2.31 -13.54 0.07
N ILE A 73 3.15 -12.65 -0.46
CA ILE A 73 2.77 -11.63 -1.44
C ILE A 73 2.10 -12.26 -2.66
N ILE A 74 2.72 -13.31 -3.22
CA ILE A 74 2.16 -14.01 -4.38
C ILE A 74 0.82 -14.65 -4.03
N ASN A 75 0.70 -15.31 -2.89
CA ASN A 75 -0.56 -15.92 -2.48
C ASN A 75 -1.67 -14.88 -2.32
N LEU A 76 -1.37 -13.74 -1.71
CA LEU A 76 -2.31 -12.62 -1.59
C LEU A 76 -2.73 -12.13 -2.98
N VAL A 77 -1.79 -11.86 -3.87
CA VAL A 77 -2.11 -11.34 -5.21
C VAL A 77 -2.90 -12.33 -6.08
N TYR A 78 -2.65 -13.63 -5.96
CA TYR A 78 -3.30 -14.63 -6.80
C TYR A 78 -4.63 -15.13 -6.23
N PHE A 79 -4.76 -15.22 -4.91
CA PHE A 79 -5.85 -15.95 -4.27
C PHE A 79 -6.71 -15.10 -3.33
N ASP A 80 -6.25 -13.93 -2.88
CA ASP A 80 -7.10 -13.04 -2.08
C ASP A 80 -8.26 -12.52 -2.95
N PRO A 81 -9.53 -12.60 -2.50
CA PRO A 81 -10.69 -12.23 -3.30
C PRO A 81 -10.74 -10.76 -3.72
N VAL A 82 -10.03 -9.88 -3.01
CA VAL A 82 -9.93 -8.45 -3.33
C VAL A 82 -8.77 -8.22 -4.28
N LEU A 83 -7.55 -8.61 -3.90
CA LEU A 83 -6.34 -8.32 -4.67
C LEU A 83 -6.30 -9.07 -6.01
N SER A 84 -6.83 -10.30 -6.08
CA SER A 84 -6.89 -11.09 -7.32
C SER A 84 -7.65 -10.41 -8.45
N ARG A 85 -8.52 -9.44 -8.14
CA ARG A 85 -9.34 -8.72 -9.12
C ARG A 85 -8.78 -7.36 -9.51
N TRP A 86 -7.76 -6.88 -8.82
CA TRP A 86 -7.22 -5.53 -9.01
C TRP A 86 -6.03 -5.56 -9.95
N PRO A 87 -5.99 -4.72 -10.99
CA PRO A 87 -4.82 -4.63 -11.87
C PRO A 87 -3.59 -4.15 -11.10
N ALA A 88 -2.40 -4.42 -11.64
CA ALA A 88 -1.13 -4.15 -10.98
C ALA A 88 -0.94 -2.71 -10.48
N ASP A 89 -1.35 -1.71 -11.26
CA ASP A 89 -1.28 -0.28 -10.90
C ASP A 89 -2.16 0.04 -9.67
N ARG A 90 -3.36 -0.55 -9.62
CA ARG A 90 -4.25 -0.41 -8.47
C ARG A 90 -3.68 -1.08 -7.24
N VAL A 91 -3.11 -2.28 -7.40
CA VAL A 91 -2.45 -3.02 -6.31
C VAL A 91 -1.31 -2.18 -5.71
N TYR A 92 -0.44 -1.61 -6.55
CA TYR A 92 0.64 -0.72 -6.10
C TYR A 92 0.09 0.43 -5.24
N SER A 93 -0.87 1.19 -5.78
CA SER A 93 -1.40 2.37 -5.11
C SER A 93 -2.07 2.06 -3.77
N ALA A 94 -2.76 0.92 -3.68
CA ALA A 94 -3.43 0.51 -2.45
C ALA A 94 -2.43 0.08 -1.38
N VAL A 95 -1.47 -0.78 -1.73
CA VAL A 95 -0.44 -1.25 -0.78
C VAL A 95 0.43 -0.10 -0.29
N ALA A 96 0.83 0.80 -1.19
CA ALA A 96 1.61 1.99 -0.82
C ALA A 96 0.84 2.88 0.17
N ARG A 97 -0.42 3.20 -0.14
CA ARG A 97 -1.28 4.01 0.73
C ARG A 97 -1.51 3.35 2.09
N ASP A 98 -1.89 2.08 2.11
CA ASP A 98 -2.25 1.39 3.34
C ASP A 98 -1.02 1.16 4.25
N CYS A 99 0.18 1.05 3.67
CA CYS A 99 1.44 1.01 4.40
C CYS A 99 1.86 2.38 4.95
N MET A 100 1.75 3.45 4.14
CA MET A 100 2.17 4.80 4.54
C MET A 100 1.20 5.47 5.52
N ALA A 101 -0.08 5.11 5.45
CA ALA A 101 -1.13 5.65 6.30
C ALA A 101 -2.06 4.50 6.73
N PRO A 102 -1.59 3.61 7.64
CA PRO A 102 -2.45 2.57 8.18
C PRO A 102 -3.68 3.24 8.78
N GLN A 103 -4.88 2.81 8.36
CA GLN A 103 -6.11 3.49 8.75
C GLN A 103 -6.17 3.61 10.26
N LYS A 104 -6.03 4.84 10.78
CA LYS A 104 -6.38 5.14 12.16
C LYS A 104 -7.85 4.79 12.28
N GLN A 105 -8.17 3.73 13.02
CA GLN A 105 -9.55 3.41 13.36
C GLN A 105 -10.11 4.63 14.09
N PHE A 106 -10.95 5.42 13.41
CA PHE A 106 -11.66 6.51 14.05
C PHE A 106 -12.69 5.89 14.97
N ALA A 107 -12.49 6.00 16.28
CA ALA A 107 -13.53 5.64 17.24
C ALA A 107 -14.69 6.63 17.07
N PRO A 108 -15.95 6.17 17.07
CA PRO A 108 -17.10 7.08 17.07
C PRO A 108 -17.01 8.01 18.28
N LEU A 109 -17.34 9.29 18.07
CA LEU A 109 -17.45 10.26 19.16
C LEU A 109 -18.52 9.75 20.14
N GLN A 110 -18.15 9.60 21.40
CA GLN A 110 -19.07 9.27 22.50
C GLN A 110 -19.87 10.50 22.89
#